data_AF-A0A661PWW5-F1
#
_entry.id   AF-A0A661PWW5-F1
#
_cell.length_a   1.000
_cell.length_b   1.000
_cell.length_c   1.000
_cell.angle_alpha   90.00
_cell.angle_beta   90.00
_cell.angle_gamma   90.00
#
_symmetry.space_group_name_H-M   'P 1'
#
loop_
_entity.id
_entity.type
_entity.pdbx_description
1 polymer ?
#
loop_
_entity_poly.entity_id
_entity_poly.type
_entity_poly.pdbx_seq_one_letter_code
_entity_poly.pdbx_strand_id
1 'polypeptide(L)'
;MSISQEQAADAGYIELLLDGDRGIYLPRDFCDNFIGAAGWSGYDEDDVKTVLNGPDDEWYWEAWQNILDSAVYTDPETGAKWFVYQDDSLFAVRADIDIDWELY
;
A
#
# COMPACT_ATOMS: atom_id res chain seq x y z
N MET A 1 4.96 18.87 11.27
CA MET A 1 5.12 18.37 12.65
C MET A 1 5.47 16.91 12.46
N SER A 2 6.76 16.62 12.32
CA SER A 2 7.26 15.32 11.85
C SER A 2 7.08 14.27 12.95
N ILE A 3 6.40 13.15 12.64
CA ILE A 3 6.21 12.03 13.57
C ILE A 3 6.99 10.82 13.06
N SER A 4 7.75 10.18 13.95
CA SER A 4 8.49 8.95 13.63
C SER A 4 7.53 7.77 13.46
N GLN A 5 7.94 6.73 12.71
CA GLN A 5 7.13 5.54 12.39
C GLN A 5 6.52 4.86 13.65
N GLU A 6 7.28 4.82 14.76
CA GLU A 6 6.82 4.27 16.04
C GLU A 6 5.70 5.10 16.69
N GLN A 7 5.76 6.43 16.54
CA GLN A 7 4.72 7.35 17.04
C GLN A 7 3.51 7.40 16.11
N ALA A 8 3.70 7.13 14.82
CA ALA A 8 2.62 6.98 13.86
C ALA A 8 1.80 5.70 14.10
N ALA A 9 2.47 4.57 14.40
CA ALA A 9 1.78 3.33 14.72
C ALA A 9 0.94 3.43 16.01
N ASP A 10 1.48 4.03 17.09
CA ASP A 10 0.76 4.19 18.37
C ASP A 10 -0.44 5.15 18.28
N ALA A 11 -0.39 6.11 17.35
CA ALA A 11 -1.46 7.08 17.15
C ALA A 11 -2.45 6.71 16.01
N GLY A 12 -2.34 5.50 15.42
CA GLY A 12 -3.29 5.00 14.42
C GLY A 12 -3.14 5.65 13.05
N TYR A 13 -1.91 6.00 12.69
CA TYR A 13 -1.55 6.71 11.46
C TYR A 13 -0.90 5.81 10.41
N ILE A 14 -0.31 4.69 10.85
CA ILE A 14 0.27 3.65 10.00
C ILE A 14 -0.26 2.29 10.45
N GLU A 15 -0.76 1.50 9.51
CA GLU A 15 -1.22 0.13 9.76
C GLU A 15 -0.45 -0.87 8.89
N LEU A 16 0.08 -1.93 9.49
CA LEU A 16 0.71 -3.02 8.74
C LEU A 16 -0.38 -3.84 8.04
N LEU A 17 -0.34 -3.87 6.71
CA LEU A 17 -1.27 -4.63 5.87
C LEU A 17 -0.76 -6.05 5.66
N LEU A 18 0.48 -6.17 5.17
CA LEU A 18 1.10 -7.43 4.79
C LEU A 18 2.56 -7.45 5.22
N ASP A 19 2.96 -8.55 5.84
CA ASP A 19 4.34 -8.79 6.21
C ASP A 19 5.20 -9.16 4.98
N GLY A 20 6.44 -8.65 4.96
CA GLY A 20 7.45 -8.83 3.91
C GLY A 20 7.94 -10.26 3.70
N ASP A 21 7.62 -11.19 4.61
CA ASP A 21 8.00 -12.61 4.51
C ASP A 21 7.40 -13.31 3.26
N ARG A 22 6.39 -12.69 2.63
CA ARG A 22 5.82 -13.13 1.34
C ARG A 22 6.76 -12.91 0.14
N GLY A 23 7.76 -12.05 0.28
CA GLY A 23 8.73 -11.73 -0.78
C GLY A 23 8.06 -11.27 -2.08
N ILE A 24 8.44 -11.88 -3.21
CA ILE A 24 7.99 -11.47 -4.54
C ILE A 24 6.48 -11.65 -4.78
N TYR A 25 5.78 -12.42 -3.96
CA TYR A 25 4.33 -12.67 -4.11
C TYR A 25 3.46 -11.74 -3.25
N LEU A 26 4.08 -10.85 -2.47
CA LEU A 26 3.38 -9.84 -1.68
C LEU A 26 2.41 -8.96 -2.52
N PRO A 27 2.81 -8.44 -3.71
CA PRO A 27 1.92 -7.66 -4.57
C PRO A 27 0.65 -8.42 -4.97
N ARG A 28 0.82 -9.70 -5.31
CA ARG A 28 -0.26 -10.60 -5.71
C ARG A 28 -1.23 -10.84 -4.55
N ASP A 29 -0.73 -11.11 -3.35
CA ASP A 29 -1.56 -11.33 -2.16
C ASP A 29 -2.32 -10.05 -1.78
N PHE A 30 -1.69 -8.88 -1.95
CA PHE A 30 -2.35 -7.59 -1.77
C PHE A 30 -3.51 -7.41 -2.74
N CYS A 31 -3.27 -7.66 -4.03
CA CYS A 31 -4.30 -7.56 -5.05
C CYS A 31 -5.46 -8.54 -4.83
N ASP A 32 -5.17 -9.76 -4.40
CA ASP A 32 -6.19 -10.78 -4.15
C ASP A 32 -7.06 -10.44 -2.92
N ASN A 33 -6.44 -9.96 -1.82
CA ASN A 33 -7.13 -9.75 -0.55
C ASN A 33 -7.71 -8.34 -0.37
N PHE A 34 -7.06 -7.28 -0.88
CA PHE A 34 -7.41 -5.90 -0.53
C PHE A 34 -8.13 -5.17 -1.66
N ILE A 35 -7.65 -5.28 -2.90
CA ILE A 35 -8.20 -4.54 -4.05
C ILE A 35 -9.69 -4.86 -4.27
N GLY A 36 -10.10 -6.13 -4.08
CA GLY A 36 -11.48 -6.57 -4.28
C GLY A 36 -12.43 -6.38 -3.09
N ALA A 37 -11.92 -6.28 -1.86
CA ALA A 37 -12.74 -6.32 -0.64
C ALA A 37 -12.65 -5.06 0.23
N ALA A 38 -11.52 -4.36 0.20
CA ALA A 38 -11.21 -3.32 1.17
C ALA A 38 -11.44 -1.90 0.64
N GLY A 39 -12.16 -1.69 -0.47
CA GLY A 39 -12.55 -0.33 -0.89
C GLY A 39 -11.40 0.56 -1.37
N TRP A 40 -10.29 -0.03 -1.80
CA TRP A 40 -9.22 0.69 -2.48
C TRP A 40 -9.73 1.24 -3.81
N SER A 41 -9.21 2.40 -4.23
CA SER A 41 -9.56 3.05 -5.49
C SER A 41 -8.34 3.76 -6.06
N GLY A 42 -8.35 4.07 -7.36
CA GLY A 42 -7.26 4.77 -8.04
C GLY A 42 -6.23 3.88 -8.72
N TYR A 43 -6.26 2.56 -8.48
CA TYR A 43 -5.45 1.60 -9.23
C TYR A 43 -6.04 1.33 -10.63
N ASP A 44 -5.18 0.92 -11.57
CA ASP A 44 -5.62 0.42 -12.88
C ASP A 44 -5.93 -1.08 -12.82
N GLU A 45 -7.04 -1.50 -13.41
CA GLU A 45 -7.45 -2.91 -13.41
C GLU A 45 -6.52 -3.80 -14.25
N ASP A 46 -5.81 -3.22 -15.23
CA ASP A 46 -4.85 -3.93 -16.06
C ASP A 46 -3.54 -4.18 -15.31
N ASP A 47 -3.08 -3.21 -14.52
CA ASP A 47 -1.96 -3.37 -13.60
C ASP A 47 -2.26 -4.49 -12.58
N VAL A 48 -3.47 -4.51 -12.01
CA VAL A 48 -3.89 -5.56 -11.08
C VAL A 48 -3.84 -6.94 -11.73
N LYS A 49 -4.32 -7.08 -12.97
CA LYS A 49 -4.26 -8.37 -13.69
C LYS A 49 -2.82 -8.80 -13.96
N THR A 50 -1.95 -7.86 -14.31
CA THR A 50 -0.53 -8.10 -14.53
C THR A 50 0.13 -8.64 -13.25
N VAL A 51 -0.16 -8.02 -12.11
CA VAL A 51 0.31 -8.47 -10.79
C VAL A 51 -0.30 -9.83 -10.40
N LEU A 52 -1.56 -10.10 -10.75
CA LEU A 52 -2.18 -11.40 -10.51
C LEU A 52 -1.61 -12.52 -11.40
N ASN A 53 -1.10 -12.19 -12.58
CA ASN A 53 -0.46 -13.15 -13.49
C ASN A 53 0.86 -13.69 -12.89
N GLY A 54 1.56 -12.82 -12.14
CA GLY A 54 2.66 -13.19 -11.27
C GLY A 54 4.00 -12.61 -11.70
N PRO A 55 5.07 -12.91 -10.95
CA PRO A 55 6.39 -12.27 -11.13
C PRO A 55 7.14 -12.69 -12.40
N ASP A 56 6.56 -13.56 -13.22
CA ASP A 56 7.10 -13.96 -14.53
C ASP A 56 6.80 -12.91 -15.62
N ASP A 57 5.83 -12.03 -15.38
CA ASP A 57 5.51 -10.92 -16.29
C ASP A 57 6.57 -9.83 -16.27
N GLU A 58 6.93 -9.35 -17.47
CA GLU A 58 7.89 -8.26 -17.64
C GLU A 58 7.41 -6.96 -16.99
N TRP A 59 6.09 -6.72 -16.97
CA TRP A 59 5.45 -5.53 -16.40
C TRP A 59 5.07 -5.70 -14.93
N TYR A 60 5.35 -6.85 -14.31
CA TYR A 60 4.90 -7.15 -12.95
C TYR A 60 5.31 -6.09 -11.92
N TRP A 61 6.59 -5.71 -11.92
CA TRP A 61 7.12 -4.74 -10.98
C TRP A 61 6.67 -3.31 -11.28
N GLU A 62 6.48 -2.98 -12.56
CA GLU A 62 5.99 -1.66 -12.99
C GLU A 62 4.52 -1.48 -12.63
N ALA A 63 3.69 -2.48 -12.92
CA ALA A 63 2.30 -2.54 -12.54
C ALA A 63 2.13 -2.44 -11.02
N TRP A 64 2.97 -3.16 -10.26
CA TRP A 64 2.96 -3.06 -8.81
C TRP A 64 3.29 -1.64 -8.31
N GLN A 65 4.30 -0.98 -8.89
CA GLN A 65 4.62 0.40 -8.55
C GLN A 65 3.49 1.38 -8.91
N ASN A 66 2.85 1.21 -10.06
CA ASN A 66 1.67 2.01 -10.42
C ASN A 66 0.55 1.85 -9.41
N ILE A 67 0.30 0.61 -8.95
CA ILE A 67 -0.70 0.34 -7.91
C ILE A 67 -0.28 1.01 -6.61
N LEU A 68 0.98 0.91 -6.17
CA LEU A 68 1.44 1.56 -4.94
C LEU A 68 1.26 3.09 -4.98
N ASP A 69 1.63 3.72 -6.09
CA ASP A 69 1.55 5.18 -6.25
C ASP A 69 0.09 5.66 -6.39
N SER A 70 -0.76 4.86 -7.05
CA SER A 70 -2.14 5.26 -7.37
C SER A 70 -3.19 4.75 -6.38
N ALA A 71 -2.88 3.71 -5.60
CA ALA A 71 -3.83 3.09 -4.68
C ALA A 71 -4.09 4.01 -3.48
N VAL A 72 -5.34 4.44 -3.39
CA VAL A 72 -5.86 5.24 -2.28
C VAL A 72 -7.02 4.50 -1.66
N TYR A 73 -6.90 4.21 -0.36
CA TYR A 73 -8.01 3.73 0.43
C TYR A 73 -8.72 4.93 1.06
N THR A 74 -10.04 5.00 0.90
CA THR A 74 -10.85 6.00 1.59
C THR A 74 -11.70 5.28 2.61
N ASP A 75 -11.42 5.52 3.88
CA ASP A 75 -12.14 4.92 4.97
C ASP A 75 -13.61 5.42 4.95
N PRO A 76 -14.60 4.52 4.81
CA PRO A 76 -15.99 4.94 4.68
C PRO A 76 -16.60 5.45 5.99
N GLU A 77 -16.01 5.10 7.14
CA GLU A 77 -16.51 5.50 8.46
C GLU A 77 -16.04 6.90 8.84
N THR A 78 -14.77 7.22 8.58
CA THR A 78 -14.12 8.48 8.97
C THR A 78 -13.89 9.45 7.81
N GLY A 79 -13.91 8.95 6.56
CA GLY A 79 -13.54 9.72 5.36
C GLY A 79 -12.02 9.95 5.23
N ALA A 80 -11.20 9.32 6.07
CA ALA A 80 -9.76 9.45 6.01
C ALA A 80 -9.20 8.75 4.76
N LYS A 81 -8.22 9.40 4.12
CA LYS A 81 -7.49 8.81 2.99
C LYS A 81 -6.24 8.13 3.49
N TRP A 82 -5.92 6.99 2.91
CA TRP A 82 -4.76 6.18 3.21
C TRP A 82 -4.07 5.80 1.92
N PHE A 83 -2.75 5.82 1.94
CA PHE A 83 -1.87 5.45 0.85
C PHE A 83 -1.13 4.16 1.21
N VAL A 84 -0.74 3.38 0.21
CA VAL A 84 0.09 2.21 0.43
C VAL A 84 1.56 2.63 0.38
N TYR A 85 2.33 2.16 1.35
CA TYR A 85 3.78 2.33 1.40
C TYR A 85 4.44 0.95 1.55
N GLN A 86 5.53 0.72 0.82
CA GLN A 86 6.27 -0.53 0.86
C GLN A 86 7.72 -0.27 1.29
N ASP A 87 8.12 -0.89 2.40
CA ASP A 87 9.51 -0.92 2.90
C ASP A 87 9.75 -2.30 3.52
N ASP A 88 10.09 -3.27 2.66
CA ASP A 88 10.09 -4.72 2.91
C ASP A 88 8.70 -5.32 3.18
N SER A 89 7.96 -4.73 4.12
CA SER A 89 6.55 -4.99 4.41
C SER A 89 5.64 -3.91 3.81
N LEU A 90 4.35 -4.22 3.70
CA LEU A 90 3.33 -3.33 3.18
C LEU A 90 2.59 -2.64 4.33
N PHE A 91 2.56 -1.31 4.27
CA PHE A 91 1.93 -0.47 5.27
C PHE A 91 0.89 0.45 4.62
N ALA A 92 -0.24 0.68 5.28
CA ALA A 92 -1.16 1.75 4.96
C ALA A 92 -0.79 2.99 5.79
N VAL A 93 -0.52 4.11 5.15
CA VAL A 93 -0.15 5.38 5.79
C VAL A 93 -1.25 6.41 5.53
N ARG A 94 -1.73 7.08 6.58
CA ARG A 94 -2.78 8.09 6.42
C ARG A 94 -2.27 9.33 5.69
N ALA A 95 -3.03 9.82 4.72
CA ALA A 95 -2.74 11.01 3.92
C ALA A 95 -2.57 12.30 4.72
N ASP A 96 -3.14 12.33 5.92
CA ASP A 96 -3.18 13.48 6.82
C ASP A 96 -1.81 13.76 7.49
N ILE A 97 -0.81 12.94 7.17
CA ILE A 97 0.49 12.95 7.80
C ILE A 97 1.54 13.25 6.74
N ASP A 98 2.22 14.37 6.89
CA ASP A 98 3.45 14.67 6.18
C ASP A 98 4.59 13.94 6.91
N ILE A 99 4.89 12.71 6.47
CA ILE A 99 6.03 11.96 7.00
C ILE A 99 7.29 12.54 6.33
N ASP A 100 7.98 13.41 7.06
CA ASP A 100 9.28 13.95 6.68
C ASP A 100 10.35 12.87 6.86
N TRP A 101 10.74 12.21 5.77
CA TRP A 101 11.69 11.09 5.75
C TRP A 101 13.17 11.52 5.83
N GLU A 102 13.47 12.83 6.00
CA GLU A 102 14.83 13.40 5.97
C GLU A 102 15.58 13.40 7.34
N LEU A 103 15.21 12.54 8.28
CA LEU A 103 15.94 12.40 9.55
C LEU A 103 16.42 10.97 9.77
N TYR A 104 17.50 10.62 9.08
CA TYR A 104 18.43 9.56 9.49
C TYR A 104 19.88 10.03 9.38
#